data_AF-A0A831JZR0-F1
#
_entry.id   AF-A0A831JZR0-F1
#
_cell.length_a   1.000
_cell.length_b   1.000
_cell.length_c   1.000
_cell.angle_alpha   90.00
_cell.angle_beta   90.00
_cell.angle_gamma   90.00
#
_symmetry.space_group_name_H-M   'P 1'
#
loop_
_entity.id
_entity.type
_entity.pdbx_description
1 polymer ?
#
loop_
_entity_poly.entity_id
_entity_poly.type
_entity_poly.pdbx_seq_one_letter_code
_entity_poly.pdbx_strand_id
1 'polypeptide(L)' 'MMSYAIFELKCPACGIEYAQILHEDEEKVSISCPSCSGSLEKGKKLSGTDMLSCGCGISAGSG' A
#
# COMPACT_ATOMS: atom_id res chain seq x y z
N MET A 1 -23.30 6.79 -0.78
CA MET A 1 -22.20 7.75 -0.62
C MET A 1 -20.93 6.95 -0.86
N MET A 2 -20.31 7.07 -2.02
CA MET A 2 -19.08 6.31 -2.31
C MET A 2 -17.94 6.93 -1.49
N SER A 3 -17.51 6.26 -0.43
CA SER A 3 -16.39 6.71 0.39
C SER A 3 -15.15 5.87 0.09
N TYR A 4 -14.06 6.60 -0.18
CA TYR A 4 -12.74 6.05 -0.46
C TYR A 4 -11.83 6.33 0.73
N ALA A 5 -10.99 5.35 1.03
CA ALA A 5 -10.02 5.45 2.11
C ALA A 5 -8.69 4.87 1.65
N ILE A 6 -7.61 5.33 2.30
CA ILE A 6 -6.29 4.74 2.08
C ILE A 6 -6.22 3.47 2.92
N PHE A 7 -5.77 2.38 2.31
CA PHE A 7 -5.47 1.14 3.00
C PHE A 7 -3.99 0.78 2.81
N GLU A 8 -3.41 0.23 3.87
CA GLU A 8 -2.13 -0.43 3.81
C GLU A 8 -2.30 -1.76 3.07
N LEU A 9 -1.51 -1.99 2.03
CA LEU A 9 -1.48 -3.23 1.27
C LEU A 9 -0.12 -3.89 1.49
N LYS A 10 -0.11 -5.18 1.77
CA LYS A 10 1.14 -5.92 1.97
C LYS A 10 1.27 -7.02 0.94
N CYS A 11 2.46 -7.13 0.34
CA CYS A 11 2.77 -8.27 -0.51
C CYS A 11 3.41 -9.38 0.34
N PRO A 12 2.76 -10.55 0.51
CA PRO A 12 3.36 -11.68 1.21
C PRO A 12 4.54 -12.31 0.45
N ALA A 13 4.65 -12.08 -0.87
CA ALA A 13 5.72 -12.66 -1.69
C ALA A 13 7.06 -11.92 -1.54
N CYS A 14 7.05 -10.59 -1.53
CA CYS A 14 8.28 -9.78 -1.39
C CYS A 14 8.39 -9.04 -0.04
N GLY A 15 7.34 -9.04 0.77
CA GLY A 15 7.30 -8.36 2.07
C GLY A 15 7.11 -6.85 2.02
N ILE A 16 6.98 -6.26 0.82
CA ILE A 16 6.85 -4.81 0.64
C ILE A 16 5.43 -4.35 0.99
N GLU A 17 5.36 -3.20 1.66
CA GLU A 17 4.13 -2.54 2.09
C GLU A 17 3.85 -1.33 1.19
N TYR A 18 2.59 -1.13 0.84
CA TYR A 18 2.10 -0.09 -0.05
C TYR A 18 0.90 0.62 0.59
N ALA A 19 0.66 1.87 0.24
CA ALA A 19 -0.53 2.60 0.65
C ALA A 19 -1.34 2.96 -0.61
N GLN A 20 -2.58 2.49 -0.70
CA GLN A 20 -3.44 2.72 -1.86
C GLN A 20 -4.82 3.19 -1.45
N ILE A 21 -5.37 4.11 -2.24
CA ILE A 21 -6.76 4.56 -2.10
C ILE A 21 -7.66 3.50 -2.71
N LEU A 22 -8.56 2.94 -1.89
CA LEU A 22 -9.55 1.96 -2.30
C LEU A 22 -10.93 2.40 -1.83
N HIS A 23 -11.95 1.86 -2.48
CA HIS A 23 -13.31 1.97 -1.97
C HIS A 23 -13.46 1.23 -0.65
N GLU A 24 -14.19 1.83 0.30
CA GLU A 24 -14.42 1.19 1.61
C GLU A 24 -15.21 -0.12 1.48
N ASP A 25 -16.22 -0.15 0.60
CA ASP A 25 -16.98 -1.36 0.24
C ASP A 25 -16.21 -2.35 -0.64
N GLU A 26 -15.01 -2.03 -1.11
CA GLU A 26 -14.23 -2.92 -1.95
C GLU A 26 -13.43 -3.91 -1.10
N GLU A 27 -13.92 -5.14 -0.98
CA GLU A 27 -13.25 -6.22 -0.25
C GLU A 27 -12.06 -6.82 -1.02
N LYS A 28 -12.09 -6.76 -2.35
CA LYS A 28 -11.08 -7.40 -3.21
C LYS A 28 -10.14 -6.38 -3.83
N VAL A 29 -8.90 -6.40 -3.36
CA VAL A 29 -7.79 -5.65 -3.97
C VAL A 29 -7.39 -6.33 -5.27
N SER A 30 -7.77 -5.73 -6.40
CA SER A 30 -7.44 -6.24 -7.74
C SER A 30 -6.05 -5.80 -8.22
N ILE A 31 -5.19 -5.37 -7.30
CA ILE A 31 -3.89 -4.75 -7.59
C ILE A 31 -2.80 -5.78 -7.30
N SER A 32 -1.94 -6.02 -8.29
CA SER A 32 -0.73 -6.83 -8.11
C SER A 32 0.41 -5.98 -7.56
N CYS A 33 1.28 -6.61 -6.79
CA CYS A 33 2.50 -6.01 -6.26
C CYS A 33 3.39 -5.53 -7.42
N PRO A 34 3.71 -4.24 -7.54
CA PRO A 34 4.52 -3.73 -8.63
C PRO A 34 5.97 -4.24 -8.61
N SER A 35 6.45 -4.74 -7.46
CA SER A 35 7.82 -5.24 -7.32
C SER A 35 7.99 -6.69 -7.77
N CYS A 36 6.98 -7.55 -7.59
CA CYS A 36 7.10 -8.99 -7.84
C CYS A 36 5.90 -9.59 -8.58
N SER A 37 4.93 -8.76 -8.98
CA SER A 37 3.65 -9.15 -9.58
C SER A 37 2.79 -10.12 -8.75
N GLY A 38 3.15 -10.35 -7.47
CA GLY A 38 2.36 -11.17 -6.56
C GLY A 38 1.06 -10.49 -6.12
N SER A 39 0.14 -11.25 -5.54
CA SER A 39 -1.12 -10.71 -5.01
C SER A 39 -0.85 -9.84 -3.78
N LEU A 40 -1.49 -8.66 -3.70
CA LEU A 40 -1.48 -7.81 -2.51
C LEU A 40 -2.64 -8.17 -1.58
N GLU A 41 -2.40 -8.11 -0.28
CA GLU A 41 -3.42 -8.32 0.74
C GLU A 41 -3.83 -6.97 1.36
N LYS A 42 -5.15 -6.76 1.51
CA LYS A 42 -5.70 -5.57 2.16
C LYS A 42 -5.45 -5.61 3.66
N GLY A 43 -4.68 -4.66 4.14
CA GLY A 43 -4.42 -4.42 5.56
C GLY A 43 -5.32 -3.35 6.15
N LYS A 44 -4.78 -2.62 7.12
CA LYS A 44 -5.53 -1.63 7.90
C LYS A 44 -5.82 -0.36 7.09
N LYS A 45 -6.93 0.31 7.41
CA LYS A 45 -7.25 1.65 6.90
C LYS A 45 -6.29 2.67 7.52
N LEU A 46 -5.59 3.42 6.68
CA LEU A 46 -4.71 4.52 7.08
C LEU A 46 -5.52 5.82 7.16
N SER A 47 -5.38 6.52 8.28
CA SER A 47 -5.88 7.89 8.43
C SER A 47 -4.78 8.87 8.00
N GLY A 48 -5.15 10.05 7.49
CA GLY A 48 -4.31 10.95 6.68
C GLY A 48 -2.99 11.46 7.28
N THR A 49 -2.62 11.07 8.50
CA THR A 49 -1.32 11.37 9.13
C THR A 49 -0.22 10.35 8.80
N ASP A 50 -0.56 9.16 8.31
CA ASP A 50 0.38 8.05 8.14
C ASP A 50 1.07 8.00 6.76
N MET A 51 0.59 8.75 5.77
CA MET A 51 1.10 8.69 4.38
C MET A 51 2.50 9.30 4.19
N LEU A 52 3.08 9.91 5.22
CA LEU A 52 4.39 10.58 5.12
C LEU A 52 5.58 9.59 5.15
N SER A 53 5.34 8.30 5.42
CA SER A 53 6.40 7.29 5.47
C SER A 53 6.43 6.38 4.25
N CYS A 54 6.07 6.90 3.07
CA CYS A 54 6.52 6.27 1.82
C CYS A 54 8.01 6.59 1.66
N GLY A 55 8.83 5.89 2.46
CA GLY A 55 10.26 5.75 2.26
C GLY A 55 10.51 5.01 0.95
N CYS A 56 10.24 5.67 -0.17
CA CYS A 56 11.16 5.55 -1.28
C CYS A 56 12.52 5.87 -0.67
N GLY A 57 13.31 4.83 -0.45
CA GLY A 57 14.71 4.98 -0.17
C GLY A 57 15.29 5.82 -1.30
N ILE A 58 15.39 7.12 -1.06
CA ILE A 58 16.64 7.79 -1.35
C ILE A 58 17.64 7.04 -0.47
N SER A 59 18.19 5.97 -1.03
CA SER A 59 19.55 5.58 -0.72
C SER A 59 20.39 6.81 -1.08
N ALA A 60 20.44 7.79 -0.17
CA ALA A 60 21.55 8.70 -0.08
C ALA A 60 22.72 7.81 0.36
N GLY A 61 23.28 7.13 -0.64
CA GLY A 61 24.52 6.39 -0.50
C GLY A 61 25.56 7.37 0.01
N SER A 62 26.19 6.99 1.11
CA SER A 62 27.42 7.55 1.60
C SER A 62 28.44 7.66 0.45
N GLY A 63 29.01 8.84 0.27
CA GLY A 63 30.12 9.14 -0.62
C GLY A 63 30.79 10.42 -0.18
#